data_AF-A0A7Y7CPT1-F1
#
_entry.id   AF-A0A7Y7CPT1-F1
#
_cell.length_a   1.000
_cell.length_b   1.000
_cell.length_c   1.000
_cell.angle_alpha   90.00
_cell.angle_beta   90.00
_cell.angle_gamma   90.00
#
_symmetry.space_group_name_H-M   'P 1'
#
loop_
_entity.id
_entity.type
_entity.pdbx_description
1 polymer ?
#
loop_
_entity_poly.entity_id
_entity_poly.type
_entity_poly.pdbx_seq_one_letter_code
_entity_poly.pdbx_strand_id
1 'polypeptide(L)'
;MTKREKNNLFGLLGKNISYSFSKGYFTEKFKKLKLDNHQYLNFDISNIQEFKNVKQQELLKGLNVTIPYKQEVIQYLDALDNTAKKIGAVNTIKFFEDGILKGFNTDAYGFKYSLKPLLKKHHNSALILGTGGASKAVAFVLESLEIHYLLVSRNSKNKDVITYDSLTEEIIENHKIIINCTPLGTSPKIELCPDIPYHFLSDNHLLFDLIYNPSISKFLSKGLEKGATIKNGLEMLELQAEESWRIWNS
;
A
#
# COMPACT_ATOMS: atom_id res chain seq x y z
N MET A 1 -1.92 -43.06 14.93
CA MET A 1 -2.52 -41.93 14.17
C MET A 1 -1.76 -40.67 14.55
N THR A 2 -0.74 -40.32 13.77
CA THR A 2 0.05 -39.10 13.99
C THR A 2 -0.83 -37.89 13.69
N LYS A 3 -0.91 -36.96 14.65
CA LYS A 3 -1.41 -35.60 14.40
C LYS A 3 -0.65 -35.10 13.17
N ARG A 4 -1.29 -35.04 12.00
CA ARG A 4 -0.81 -34.15 10.93
C ARG A 4 -0.82 -32.77 11.59
N GLU A 5 0.35 -32.23 11.94
CA GLU A 5 0.46 -30.83 12.31
C GLU A 5 -0.22 -30.07 11.17
N LYS A 6 -1.36 -29.44 11.47
CA LYS A 6 -2.07 -28.64 10.47
C LYS A 6 -1.12 -27.50 10.12
N ASN A 7 -0.45 -27.61 8.98
CA ASN A 7 0.31 -26.49 8.44
C ASN A 7 -0.66 -25.34 8.19
N ASN A 8 -0.24 -24.11 8.42
CA ASN A 8 -0.99 -22.90 8.10
C ASN A 8 -0.22 -22.17 7.00
N LEU A 9 -0.82 -22.17 5.81
CA LEU A 9 -0.22 -21.54 4.64
C LEU A 9 -0.74 -20.12 4.50
N PHE A 10 0.18 -19.19 4.33
CA PHE A 10 -0.04 -17.80 3.98
C PHE A 10 0.72 -17.47 2.71
N GLY A 11 0.41 -16.34 2.08
CA GLY A 11 1.23 -15.92 0.96
C GLY A 11 0.91 -14.57 0.36
N LEU A 12 1.70 -14.20 -0.63
CA LEU A 12 1.51 -13.00 -1.45
C LEU A 12 1.10 -13.38 -2.86
N LEU A 13 -0.06 -12.92 -3.30
CA LEU A 13 -0.53 -13.01 -4.69
C LEU A 13 -0.12 -11.77 -5.47
N GLY A 14 0.52 -11.93 -6.62
CA GLY A 14 0.97 -10.81 -7.45
C GLY A 14 1.59 -11.27 -8.76
N LYS A 15 2.16 -10.32 -9.51
CA LYS A 15 2.89 -10.59 -10.75
C LYS A 15 4.29 -9.99 -10.69
N ASN A 16 5.31 -10.77 -11.03
CA ASN A 16 6.72 -10.39 -10.96
C ASN A 16 7.14 -10.01 -9.53
N ILE A 17 6.88 -10.89 -8.57
CA ILE A 17 7.00 -10.63 -7.11
C ILE A 17 8.10 -11.46 -6.43
N SER A 18 9.09 -11.92 -7.19
CA SER A 18 10.22 -12.71 -6.67
C SER A 18 10.99 -12.00 -5.54
N TYR A 19 11.03 -10.66 -5.55
CA TYR A 19 11.71 -9.79 -4.57
C TYR A 19 10.84 -9.33 -3.38
N SER A 20 9.76 -10.05 -3.07
CA SER A 20 8.76 -9.66 -2.05
C SER A 20 9.33 -9.45 -0.64
N PHE A 21 9.15 -8.24 -0.10
CA PHE A 21 9.35 -7.91 1.32
C PHE A 21 8.51 -8.79 2.25
N SER A 22 7.22 -8.97 1.93
CA SER A 22 6.26 -9.67 2.81
C SER A 22 6.71 -11.09 3.12
N LYS A 23 7.33 -11.79 2.16
CA LYS A 23 7.83 -13.14 2.39
C LYS A 23 8.89 -13.16 3.50
N GLY A 24 9.91 -12.30 3.39
CA GLY A 24 10.95 -12.19 4.42
C GLY A 24 10.39 -11.77 5.76
N TYR A 25 9.48 -10.78 5.77
CA TYR A 25 8.84 -10.27 6.99
C TYR A 25 8.10 -11.37 7.75
N PHE A 26 7.21 -12.10 7.07
CA PHE A 26 6.41 -13.15 7.71
C PHE A 26 7.24 -14.37 8.08
N THR A 27 8.25 -14.75 7.29
CA THR A 27 9.19 -15.83 7.68
C THR A 27 9.87 -15.51 9.00
N GLU A 28 10.43 -14.30 9.15
CA GLU A 28 11.06 -13.88 10.41
C GLU A 28 10.05 -13.75 11.56
N LYS A 29 8.83 -13.27 11.28
CA LYS A 29 7.76 -13.19 12.27
C LYS A 29 7.37 -14.56 12.82
N PHE A 30 7.13 -15.55 11.95
CA PHE A 30 6.75 -16.90 12.36
C PHE A 30 7.85 -17.57 13.17
N LYS A 31 9.12 -17.38 12.77
CA LYS A 31 10.28 -17.83 13.54
C LYS A 31 10.32 -17.20 14.94
N LYS A 32 10.13 -15.88 15.05
CA LYS A 32 10.10 -15.18 16.35
C LYS A 32 8.96 -15.66 17.25
N LEU A 33 7.81 -15.98 16.68
CA LEU A 33 6.64 -16.49 17.40
C LEU A 33 6.68 -18.00 17.67
N LYS A 34 7.73 -18.71 17.23
CA LYS A 34 7.86 -20.18 17.34
C LYS A 34 6.68 -20.92 16.69
N LEU A 35 6.25 -20.44 15.53
CA LEU A 35 5.14 -21.00 14.76
C LEU A 35 5.69 -21.91 13.65
N ASP A 36 6.22 -23.07 14.03
CA ASP A 36 6.94 -23.98 13.12
C ASP A 36 6.06 -24.59 12.02
N ASN A 37 4.74 -24.60 12.23
CA ASN A 37 3.75 -25.04 11.25
C ASN A 37 3.22 -23.91 10.35
N HIS A 38 3.80 -22.71 10.37
CA HIS A 38 3.37 -21.58 9.54
C HIS A 38 4.34 -21.31 8.40
N GLN A 39 3.81 -21.12 7.18
CA GLN A 39 4.61 -20.83 6.00
C GLN A 39 4.05 -19.63 5.25
N TYR A 40 4.93 -18.86 4.61
CA TYR A 40 4.57 -17.74 3.75
C TYR A 40 5.21 -17.90 2.36
N LEU A 41 4.39 -18.03 1.32
CA LEU A 41 4.85 -18.26 -0.06
C LEU A 41 4.47 -17.11 -1.00
N ASN A 42 5.21 -16.96 -2.10
CA ASN A 42 4.80 -16.08 -3.19
C ASN A 42 4.04 -16.90 -4.22
N PHE A 43 2.85 -16.44 -4.57
CA PHE A 43 2.03 -16.92 -5.68
C PHE A 43 2.15 -15.91 -6.83
N ASP A 44 3.22 -16.07 -7.62
CA ASP A 44 3.50 -15.23 -8.78
C ASP A 44 2.73 -15.76 -9.99
N ILE A 45 1.60 -15.12 -10.30
CA ILE A 45 0.68 -15.55 -11.35
C ILE A 45 0.69 -14.56 -12.52
N SER A 46 0.56 -15.07 -13.74
CA SER A 46 0.68 -14.25 -14.95
C SER A 46 -0.60 -13.49 -15.29
N ASN A 47 -1.75 -14.04 -14.91
CA ASN A 47 -3.09 -13.49 -15.03
C ASN A 47 -3.92 -13.77 -13.77
N ILE A 48 -4.96 -12.98 -13.51
CA ILE A 48 -5.78 -13.14 -12.30
C ILE A 48 -6.63 -14.42 -12.30
N GLN A 49 -6.94 -15.00 -13.46
CA GLN A 49 -7.76 -16.21 -13.57
C GLN A 49 -7.07 -17.42 -12.92
N GLU A 50 -5.74 -17.44 -12.87
CA GLU A 50 -4.93 -18.42 -12.14
C GLU A 50 -5.18 -18.40 -10.62
N PHE A 51 -5.78 -17.34 -10.06
CA PHE A 51 -6.18 -17.30 -8.66
C PHE A 51 -7.12 -18.45 -8.28
N LYS A 52 -7.89 -18.99 -9.24
CA LYS A 52 -8.72 -20.18 -9.03
C LYS A 52 -7.91 -21.39 -8.54
N ASN A 53 -6.68 -21.54 -9.03
CA ASN A 53 -5.77 -22.63 -8.62
C ASN A 53 -5.10 -22.32 -7.28
N VAL A 54 -4.78 -21.05 -7.04
CA VAL A 54 -4.18 -20.61 -5.77
C VAL A 54 -5.16 -20.80 -4.60
N LYS A 55 -6.43 -20.45 -4.79
CA LYS A 55 -7.44 -20.59 -3.71
C LYS A 55 -7.83 -22.04 -3.40
N GLN A 56 -7.39 -23.01 -4.22
CA GLN A 56 -7.56 -24.44 -3.99
C GLN A 56 -6.41 -25.06 -3.18
N GLN A 57 -5.35 -24.31 -2.87
CA GLN A 57 -4.24 -24.83 -2.06
C GLN A 57 -4.77 -25.26 -0.69
N GLU A 58 -4.50 -26.51 -0.33
CA GLU A 58 -4.83 -27.01 0.99
C GLU A 58 -4.17 -26.14 2.06
N LEU A 59 -4.88 -25.93 3.17
CA LEU A 59 -4.36 -25.24 4.36
C LEU A 59 -4.06 -23.75 4.18
N LEU A 60 -4.48 -23.14 3.07
CA LEU A 60 -4.38 -21.70 2.86
C LEU A 60 -5.33 -20.96 3.83
N LYS A 61 -4.75 -20.10 4.69
CA LYS A 61 -5.46 -19.34 5.73
C LYS A 61 -5.58 -17.86 5.40
N GLY A 62 -4.61 -17.32 4.68
CA GLY A 62 -4.59 -15.90 4.34
C GLY A 62 -3.70 -15.60 3.15
N LEU A 63 -4.06 -14.57 2.40
CA LEU A 63 -3.24 -14.05 1.32
C LEU A 63 -3.16 -12.54 1.41
N ASN A 64 -1.96 -11.97 1.29
CA ASN A 64 -1.85 -10.62 0.79
C ASN A 64 -1.98 -10.62 -0.74
N VAL A 65 -2.44 -9.49 -1.29
CA VAL A 65 -2.58 -9.26 -2.72
C VAL A 65 -1.85 -7.97 -3.07
N THR A 66 -1.00 -8.01 -4.09
CA THR A 66 -0.28 -6.84 -4.59
C THR A 66 -0.58 -6.59 -6.07
N ILE A 67 0.14 -5.65 -6.66
CA ILE A 67 0.03 -5.29 -8.06
C ILE A 67 0.16 -6.53 -8.99
N PRO A 68 -0.60 -6.57 -10.09
CA PRO A 68 -1.66 -5.63 -10.49
C PRO A 68 -3.05 -5.96 -9.92
N TYR A 69 -3.16 -7.01 -9.09
CA TYR A 69 -4.43 -7.73 -8.87
C TYR A 69 -5.35 -7.19 -7.77
N LYS A 70 -4.97 -6.12 -7.06
CA LYS A 70 -5.74 -5.61 -5.91
C LYS A 70 -7.21 -5.28 -6.23
N GLN A 71 -7.53 -4.93 -7.48
CA GLN A 71 -8.92 -4.69 -7.91
C GLN A 71 -9.54 -5.93 -8.53
N GLU A 72 -8.82 -6.60 -9.42
CA GLU A 72 -9.33 -7.74 -10.18
C GLU A 72 -9.68 -8.94 -9.30
N VAL A 73 -9.00 -9.10 -8.15
CA VAL A 73 -9.26 -10.20 -7.21
C VAL A 73 -10.66 -10.13 -6.60
N ILE A 74 -11.28 -8.95 -6.53
CA ILE A 74 -12.58 -8.73 -5.86
C ILE A 74 -13.67 -9.66 -6.43
N GLN A 75 -13.68 -9.89 -7.74
CA GLN A 75 -14.68 -10.74 -8.39
C GLN A 75 -14.63 -12.22 -7.96
N TYR A 76 -13.55 -12.63 -7.27
CA TYR A 76 -13.34 -13.99 -6.80
C TYR A 76 -13.61 -14.17 -5.30
N LEU A 77 -14.07 -13.12 -4.63
CA LEU A 77 -14.32 -13.09 -3.18
C LEU A 77 -15.82 -13.08 -2.90
N ASP A 78 -16.21 -13.74 -1.81
CA ASP A 78 -17.62 -13.87 -1.41
C ASP A 78 -18.07 -12.64 -0.61
N ALA A 79 -17.14 -12.01 0.10
CA ALA A 79 -17.43 -10.83 0.92
C ALA A 79 -16.27 -9.84 0.93
N LEU A 80 -16.58 -8.59 1.27
CA LEU A 80 -15.62 -7.53 1.51
C LEU A 80 -15.91 -6.86 2.85
N ASP A 81 -14.87 -6.42 3.56
CA ASP A 81 -15.01 -5.48 4.67
C ASP A 81 -15.46 -4.10 4.17
N ASN A 82 -16.03 -3.28 5.07
CA ASN A 82 -16.57 -1.97 4.70
C ASN A 82 -15.48 -1.04 4.13
N THR A 83 -14.24 -1.15 4.62
CA THR A 83 -13.09 -0.38 4.16
C THR A 83 -12.71 -0.77 2.75
N ALA A 84 -12.51 -2.07 2.48
CA ALA A 84 -12.23 -2.58 1.14
C ALA A 84 -13.34 -2.26 0.13
N LYS A 85 -14.61 -2.32 0.54
CA LYS A 85 -15.76 -1.92 -0.30
C LYS A 85 -15.66 -0.47 -0.73
N LYS A 86 -15.41 0.45 0.20
CA LYS A 86 -15.30 1.89 -0.09
C LYS A 86 -14.09 2.22 -0.94
N ILE A 87 -12.94 1.59 -0.67
CA ILE A 87 -11.72 1.79 -1.45
C ILE A 87 -11.82 1.18 -2.85
N GLY A 88 -12.58 0.08 -3.00
CA GLY A 88 -12.65 -0.68 -4.24
C GLY A 88 -11.34 -1.39 -4.58
N ALA A 89 -10.57 -1.78 -3.57
CA ALA A 89 -9.33 -2.56 -3.72
C ALA A 89 -9.07 -3.42 -2.47
N VAL A 90 -8.55 -4.63 -2.69
CA VAL A 90 -8.21 -5.62 -1.66
C VAL A 90 -6.71 -5.90 -1.71
N ASN A 91 -6.04 -5.81 -0.56
CA ASN A 91 -4.64 -6.24 -0.40
C ASN A 91 -4.50 -7.40 0.61
N THR A 92 -5.60 -7.85 1.21
CA THR A 92 -5.61 -8.91 2.24
C THR A 92 -6.87 -9.75 2.10
N ILE A 93 -6.73 -11.06 2.05
CA ILE A 93 -7.83 -12.03 1.97
C ILE A 93 -7.70 -12.96 3.17
N LYS A 94 -8.84 -13.25 3.82
CA LYS A 94 -8.96 -14.29 4.84
C LYS A 94 -9.78 -15.45 4.29
N PHE A 95 -9.29 -16.67 4.54
CA PHE A 95 -9.96 -17.92 4.21
C PHE A 95 -10.62 -18.45 5.49
N PHE A 96 -11.95 -18.43 5.53
CA PHE A 96 -12.71 -18.94 6.67
C PHE A 96 -12.89 -20.46 6.60
N GLU A 97 -13.15 -21.09 7.75
CA GLU A 97 -13.31 -22.55 7.84
C GLU A 97 -14.57 -23.06 7.13
N ASP A 98 -15.57 -22.22 6.96
CA ASP A 98 -16.78 -22.47 6.18
C ASP A 98 -16.59 -22.31 4.66
N GLY A 99 -15.37 -21.98 4.23
CA GLY A 99 -15.02 -21.78 2.82
C GLY A 99 -15.22 -20.36 2.29
N ILE A 100 -15.73 -19.43 3.11
CA ILE A 100 -15.93 -18.04 2.70
C ILE A 100 -14.57 -17.33 2.51
N LEU A 101 -14.43 -16.60 1.41
CA LEU A 101 -13.32 -15.70 1.15
C LEU A 101 -13.72 -14.25 1.38
N LYS A 102 -13.11 -13.61 2.37
CA LYS A 102 -13.36 -12.19 2.65
C LYS A 102 -12.14 -11.33 2.34
N GLY A 103 -12.36 -10.28 1.57
CA GLY A 103 -11.36 -9.26 1.24
C GLY A 103 -11.34 -8.10 2.22
N PHE A 104 -10.14 -7.59 2.48
CA PHE A 104 -9.82 -6.47 3.36
C PHE A 104 -8.80 -5.54 2.69
N ASN A 105 -8.70 -4.31 3.19
CA ASN A 105 -7.68 -3.36 2.79
C ASN A 105 -6.88 -2.85 4.01
N THR A 106 -5.70 -3.42 4.21
CA THR A 106 -4.77 -3.07 5.29
C THR A 106 -3.79 -1.97 4.90
N ASP A 107 -3.69 -1.59 3.62
CA ASP A 107 -2.92 -0.41 3.19
C ASP A 107 -3.49 0.85 3.86
N ALA A 108 -4.82 0.99 3.94
CA ALA A 108 -5.46 2.12 4.60
C ALA A 108 -5.10 2.20 6.09
N TYR A 109 -5.04 1.05 6.77
CA TYR A 109 -4.56 0.98 8.15
C TYR A 109 -3.09 1.44 8.24
N GLY A 110 -2.21 0.80 7.46
CA GLY A 110 -0.78 1.10 7.49
C GLY A 110 -0.48 2.57 7.19
N PHE A 111 -1.11 3.12 6.16
CA PHE A 111 -0.92 4.53 5.79
C PHE A 111 -1.42 5.47 6.89
N LYS A 112 -2.65 5.28 7.38
CA LYS A 112 -3.23 6.13 8.43
C LYS A 112 -2.35 6.22 9.67
N TYR A 113 -1.87 5.09 10.16
CA TYR A 113 -1.09 5.05 11.40
C TYR A 113 0.37 5.49 11.19
N SER A 114 0.93 5.39 9.99
CA SER A 114 2.23 6.00 9.65
C SER A 114 2.17 7.51 9.38
N LEU A 115 1.03 8.03 8.91
CA LEU A 115 0.85 9.45 8.57
C LEU A 115 0.50 10.27 9.82
N LYS A 116 -0.47 9.79 10.61
CA LYS A 116 -1.08 10.55 11.71
C LYS A 116 -0.08 11.15 12.71
N PRO A 117 1.01 10.46 13.12
CA PRO A 117 2.01 11.03 14.03
C PRO A 117 2.75 12.25 13.47
N LEU A 118 2.75 12.44 12.16
CA LEU A 118 3.48 13.52 11.45
C LEU A 118 2.59 14.74 11.16
N LEU A 119 1.28 14.63 11.38
CA LEU A 119 0.34 15.69 11.05
C LEU A 119 0.45 16.87 12.02
N LYS A 120 0.44 18.08 11.47
CA LYS A 120 0.42 19.36 12.17
C LYS A 120 -0.87 20.11 11.83
N LYS A 121 -1.20 21.17 12.58
CA LYS A 121 -2.45 21.93 12.42
C LYS A 121 -2.67 22.49 11.01
N HIS A 122 -1.59 22.81 10.29
CA HIS A 122 -1.65 23.36 8.93
C HIS A 122 -1.73 22.30 7.82
N HIS A 123 -1.66 21.00 8.15
CA HIS A 123 -1.77 19.91 7.19
C HIS A 123 -3.24 19.59 6.86
N ASN A 124 -3.92 20.52 6.20
CA ASN A 124 -5.35 20.41 5.83
C ASN A 124 -5.61 20.01 4.37
N SER A 125 -4.58 20.06 3.51
CA SER A 125 -4.69 19.78 2.08
C SER A 125 -3.49 18.98 1.57
N ALA A 126 -3.74 18.05 0.65
CA ALA A 126 -2.75 17.11 0.15
C ALA A 126 -2.72 16.94 -1.38
N LEU A 127 -1.55 16.66 -1.95
CA LEU A 127 -1.41 16.14 -3.30
C LEU A 127 -1.15 14.63 -3.25
N ILE A 128 -1.89 13.85 -4.01
CA ILE A 128 -1.63 12.44 -4.23
C ILE A 128 -1.07 12.28 -5.64
N LEU A 129 0.18 11.85 -5.74
CA LEU A 129 0.88 11.70 -7.00
C LEU A 129 0.71 10.26 -7.52
N GLY A 130 -0.11 10.08 -8.55
CA GLY A 130 -0.47 8.78 -9.13
C GLY A 130 -1.89 8.33 -8.81
N THR A 131 -2.47 7.52 -9.69
CA THR A 131 -3.89 7.11 -9.66
C THR A 131 -4.07 5.57 -9.62
N GLY A 132 -3.07 4.85 -9.09
CA GLY A 132 -3.10 3.38 -8.94
C GLY A 132 -3.86 2.90 -7.70
N GLY A 133 -3.85 1.59 -7.43
CA GLY A 133 -4.56 1.00 -6.29
C GLY A 133 -4.17 1.56 -4.91
N ALA A 134 -2.89 1.89 -4.72
CA ALA A 134 -2.41 2.49 -3.47
C ALA A 134 -2.97 3.91 -3.24
N SER A 135 -3.12 4.71 -4.31
CA SER A 135 -3.69 6.07 -4.23
C SER A 135 -5.13 6.07 -3.72
N LYS A 136 -5.90 5.01 -4.00
CA LYS A 136 -7.28 4.87 -3.48
C LYS A 136 -7.32 4.68 -1.97
N ALA A 137 -6.39 3.89 -1.41
CA ALA A 137 -6.27 3.71 0.03
C ALA A 137 -5.81 5.01 0.71
N VAL A 138 -4.86 5.73 0.09
CA VAL A 138 -4.41 7.05 0.55
C VAL A 138 -5.56 8.06 0.55
N ALA A 139 -6.29 8.19 -0.56
CA ALA A 139 -7.44 9.06 -0.69
C ALA A 139 -8.50 8.78 0.38
N PHE A 140 -8.88 7.51 0.56
CA PHE A 140 -9.81 7.08 1.59
C PHE A 140 -9.37 7.49 3.00
N VAL A 141 -8.08 7.37 3.31
CA VAL A 141 -7.55 7.78 4.61
C VAL A 141 -7.61 9.29 4.78
N LEU A 142 -7.22 10.07 3.77
CA LEU A 142 -7.29 11.54 3.82
C LEU A 142 -8.72 12.02 4.02
N GLU A 143 -9.70 11.44 3.32
CA GLU A 143 -11.14 11.69 3.55
C GLU A 143 -11.54 11.38 4.99
N SER A 144 -11.10 10.24 5.53
CA SER A 144 -11.39 9.85 6.92
C SER A 144 -10.74 10.75 7.98
N LEU A 145 -9.76 11.57 7.57
CA LEU A 145 -9.05 12.53 8.40
C LEU A 145 -9.48 13.98 8.10
N GLU A 146 -10.49 14.16 7.25
CA GLU A 146 -10.97 15.49 6.81
C GLU A 146 -9.88 16.36 6.17
N ILE A 147 -8.93 15.70 5.47
CA ILE A 147 -7.88 16.36 4.70
C ILE A 147 -8.31 16.41 3.24
N HIS A 148 -8.44 17.62 2.70
CA HIS A 148 -8.74 17.83 1.28
C HIS A 148 -7.59 17.32 0.42
N TYR A 149 -7.86 16.80 -0.78
CA TYR A 149 -6.80 16.34 -1.66
C TYR A 149 -7.09 16.56 -3.14
N LEU A 150 -6.01 16.66 -3.91
CA LEU A 150 -6.05 16.61 -5.37
C LEU A 150 -5.25 15.41 -5.87
N LEU A 151 -5.80 14.72 -6.86
CA LEU A 151 -5.12 13.65 -7.58
C LEU A 151 -4.30 14.25 -8.72
N VAL A 152 -3.03 13.87 -8.79
CA VAL A 152 -2.11 14.27 -9.86
C VAL A 152 -1.73 13.05 -10.68
N SER A 153 -1.78 13.15 -12.01
CA SER A 153 -1.35 12.07 -12.89
C SER A 153 -0.68 12.58 -14.17
N ARG A 154 -0.06 11.69 -14.94
CA ARG A 154 0.57 12.07 -16.22
C ARG A 154 -0.47 12.56 -17.24
N ASN A 155 -1.64 11.93 -17.27
CA ASN A 155 -2.70 12.24 -18.22
C ASN A 155 -4.00 12.43 -17.45
N SER A 156 -4.62 13.61 -17.55
CA SER A 156 -5.96 13.82 -17.01
C SER A 156 -6.96 12.98 -17.80
N LYS A 157 -7.54 11.97 -17.13
CA LYS A 157 -8.64 11.17 -17.69
C LYS A 157 -10.01 11.60 -17.14
N ASN A 158 -10.02 12.31 -16.01
CA ASN A 158 -11.20 12.71 -15.25
C ASN A 158 -11.07 14.17 -14.82
N LYS A 159 -12.20 14.87 -14.65
CA LYS A 159 -12.24 16.28 -14.23
C LYS A 159 -11.59 16.52 -12.85
N ASP A 160 -11.60 15.50 -11.99
CA ASP A 160 -11.07 15.59 -10.61
C ASP A 160 -9.58 15.20 -10.52
N VAL A 161 -8.91 15.03 -11.66
CA VAL A 161 -7.49 14.66 -11.74
C VAL A 161 -6.75 15.70 -12.56
N ILE A 162 -5.77 16.36 -11.93
CA ILE A 162 -4.92 17.35 -12.57
C ILE A 162 -3.64 16.70 -13.13
N THR A 163 -2.94 17.42 -14.01
CA THR A 163 -1.66 16.95 -14.59
C THR A 163 -0.47 17.52 -13.83
N TYR A 164 0.68 16.88 -13.94
CA TYR A 164 1.93 17.42 -13.37
C TYR A 164 2.25 18.82 -13.90
N ASP A 165 2.03 19.07 -15.20
CA ASP A 165 2.27 20.37 -15.84
C ASP A 165 1.37 21.50 -15.32
N SER A 166 0.27 21.16 -14.64
CA SER A 166 -0.66 22.13 -14.08
C SER A 166 -0.33 22.55 -12.64
N LEU A 167 0.72 21.98 -12.04
CA LEU A 167 1.15 22.32 -10.68
C LEU A 167 1.81 23.70 -10.65
N THR A 168 1.08 24.70 -10.16
CA THR A 168 1.56 26.07 -9.93
C THR A 168 2.15 26.24 -8.52
N GLU A 169 2.77 27.39 -8.29
CA GLU A 169 3.18 27.85 -6.94
C GLU A 169 2.02 27.77 -5.95
N GLU A 170 0.89 28.40 -6.29
CA GLU A 170 -0.31 28.42 -5.44
C GLU A 170 -0.78 27.00 -5.07
N ILE A 171 -0.74 26.06 -6.02
CA ILE A 171 -1.14 24.68 -5.74
C ILE A 171 -0.17 24.03 -4.77
N ILE A 172 1.15 24.13 -4.98
CA ILE A 172 2.11 23.54 -4.03
C ILE A 172 1.98 24.19 -2.66
N GLU A 173 1.92 25.51 -2.60
CA GLU A 173 1.82 26.23 -1.33
C GLU A 173 0.53 25.92 -0.57
N ASN A 174 -0.59 25.69 -1.25
CA ASN A 174 -1.84 25.35 -0.57
C ASN A 174 -1.91 23.87 -0.13
N HIS A 175 -1.10 22.97 -0.70
CA HIS A 175 -1.13 21.55 -0.39
C HIS A 175 0.12 21.10 0.37
N LYS A 176 0.06 21.26 1.70
CA LYS A 176 1.19 21.02 2.60
C LYS A 176 1.56 19.54 2.80
N ILE A 177 0.74 18.61 2.33
CA ILE A 177 1.10 17.19 2.30
C ILE A 177 1.27 16.76 0.84
N ILE A 178 2.37 16.11 0.49
CA ILE A 178 2.59 15.59 -0.87
C ILE A 178 2.97 14.12 -0.78
N ILE A 179 2.15 13.25 -1.37
CA ILE A 179 2.25 11.80 -1.23
C ILE A 179 2.57 11.17 -2.58
N ASN A 180 3.75 10.54 -2.70
CA ASN A 180 4.12 9.77 -3.88
C ASN A 180 3.50 8.36 -3.85
N CYS A 181 2.52 8.11 -4.72
CA CYS A 181 1.92 6.80 -4.96
C CYS A 181 2.37 6.19 -6.30
N THR A 182 3.35 6.77 -6.98
CA THR A 182 3.92 6.23 -8.21
C THR A 182 5.06 5.25 -7.91
N PRO A 183 5.44 4.37 -8.86
CA PRO A 183 6.63 3.54 -8.71
C PRO A 183 7.94 4.29 -9.02
N LEU A 184 7.93 5.61 -9.24
CA LEU A 184 9.14 6.38 -9.58
C LEU A 184 10.07 6.47 -8.37
N GLY A 185 11.36 6.21 -8.59
CA GLY A 185 12.37 6.26 -7.52
C GLY A 185 12.69 4.90 -6.90
N THR A 186 12.23 3.80 -7.51
CA THR A 186 12.61 2.43 -7.12
C THR A 186 13.64 1.82 -8.08
N SER A 187 14.34 0.78 -7.64
CA SER A 187 15.32 0.06 -8.46
C SER A 187 14.69 -0.49 -9.74
N PRO A 188 15.38 -0.41 -10.90
CA PRO A 188 16.75 0.08 -11.09
C PRO A 188 16.85 1.61 -11.32
N LYS A 189 15.72 2.33 -11.37
CA LYS A 189 15.64 3.75 -11.75
C LYS A 189 15.44 4.66 -10.53
N ILE A 190 16.36 4.57 -9.58
CA ILE A 190 16.29 5.27 -8.29
C ILE A 190 16.43 6.79 -8.41
N GLU A 191 16.99 7.26 -9.52
CA GLU A 191 17.16 8.68 -9.87
C GLU A 191 15.85 9.37 -10.28
N LEU A 192 14.84 8.59 -10.66
CA LEU A 192 13.54 9.14 -11.04
C LEU A 192 12.76 9.61 -9.82
N CYS A 193 12.00 10.68 -9.99
CA CYS A 193 11.05 11.17 -9.00
C CYS A 193 9.87 11.84 -9.70
N PRO A 194 8.73 12.04 -9.02
CA PRO A 194 7.65 12.84 -9.55
C PRO A 194 8.13 14.25 -9.91
N ASP A 195 7.67 14.76 -11.05
CA ASP A 195 8.07 16.09 -11.52
C ASP A 195 7.12 17.15 -10.98
N ILE A 196 7.45 17.68 -9.80
CA ILE A 196 6.71 18.75 -9.12
C ILE A 196 7.63 19.97 -8.97
N PRO A 197 7.11 21.20 -8.84
CA PRO A 197 7.96 22.37 -8.67
C PRO A 197 8.51 22.46 -7.23
N TYR A 198 9.55 21.66 -6.95
CA TYR A 198 10.18 21.52 -5.63
C TYR A 198 10.70 22.84 -5.03
N HIS A 199 10.91 23.88 -5.84
CA HIS A 199 11.40 25.17 -5.36
C HIS A 199 10.36 25.95 -4.55
N PHE A 200 9.07 25.61 -4.66
CA PHE A 200 7.98 26.15 -3.84
C PHE A 200 7.74 25.37 -2.53
N LEU A 201 8.55 24.34 -2.25
CA LEU A 201 8.50 23.64 -0.97
C LEU A 201 9.13 24.48 0.15
N SER A 202 8.73 24.16 1.37
CA SER A 202 9.18 24.79 2.61
C SER A 202 9.14 23.81 3.78
N ASP A 203 9.62 24.24 4.94
CA ASP A 203 9.59 23.52 6.22
C ASP A 203 8.18 23.18 6.75
N ASN A 204 7.15 23.83 6.21
CA ASN A 204 5.75 23.51 6.47
C ASN A 204 5.23 22.31 5.68
N HIS A 205 5.99 21.78 4.72
CA HIS A 205 5.56 20.63 3.92
C HIS A 205 5.92 19.29 4.57
N LEU A 206 5.08 18.29 4.32
CA LEU A 206 5.30 16.88 4.60
C LEU A 206 5.31 16.10 3.28
N LEU A 207 6.45 15.50 2.94
CA LEU A 207 6.57 14.58 1.82
C LEU A 207 6.52 13.14 2.32
N PHE A 208 5.58 12.36 1.78
CA PHE A 208 5.42 10.94 2.09
C PHE A 208 5.61 10.12 0.82
N ASP A 209 6.60 9.24 0.80
CA ASP A 209 6.82 8.30 -0.29
C ASP A 209 6.34 6.90 0.11
N LEU A 210 5.45 6.28 -0.68
CA LEU A 210 5.04 4.90 -0.42
C LEU A 210 6.15 3.89 -0.75
N ILE A 211 7.20 4.33 -1.46
CA ILE A 211 8.42 3.55 -1.68
C ILE A 211 9.25 3.53 -0.39
N TYR A 212 9.90 2.41 -0.13
CA TYR A 212 10.76 2.20 1.05
C TYR A 212 12.22 1.83 0.68
N ASN A 213 12.47 1.53 -0.59
CA ASN A 213 13.80 1.22 -1.11
C ASN A 213 14.06 2.02 -2.40
N PRO A 214 14.99 3.00 -2.37
CA PRO A 214 15.90 3.35 -1.27
C PRO A 214 15.18 3.99 -0.07
N SER A 215 15.86 4.04 1.09
CA SER A 215 15.30 4.60 2.34
C SER A 215 15.00 6.10 2.22
N ILE A 216 15.80 6.82 1.44
CA ILE A 216 15.56 8.21 1.02
C ILE A 216 15.56 8.22 -0.51
N SER A 217 14.37 8.31 -1.12
CA SER A 217 14.21 8.44 -2.57
C SER A 217 14.64 9.82 -3.06
N LYS A 218 14.80 10.00 -4.37
CA LYS A 218 15.09 11.33 -4.94
C LYS A 218 13.98 12.35 -4.64
N PHE A 219 12.73 11.90 -4.57
CA PHE A 219 11.58 12.71 -4.15
C PHE A 219 11.76 13.23 -2.72
N LEU A 220 12.08 12.34 -1.76
CA LEU A 220 12.30 12.72 -0.37
C LEU A 220 13.55 13.58 -0.20
N SER A 221 14.64 13.28 -0.91
CA SER A 221 15.88 14.08 -0.89
C SER A 221 15.61 15.53 -1.27
N LYS A 222 14.86 15.77 -2.36
CA LYS A 222 14.52 17.13 -2.80
C LYS A 222 13.62 17.87 -1.80
N GLY A 223 12.76 17.17 -1.06
CA GLY A 223 12.02 17.75 0.05
C GLY A 223 12.90 18.16 1.21
N LEU A 224 13.84 17.30 1.58
CA LEU A 224 14.77 17.54 2.67
C LEU A 224 15.66 18.77 2.39
N GLU A 225 16.10 18.95 1.13
CA GLU A 225 16.82 20.15 0.67
C GLU A 225 16.03 21.46 0.88
N LYS A 226 14.72 21.38 1.06
CA LYS A 226 13.80 22.51 1.29
C LYS A 226 13.30 22.59 2.74
N GLY A 227 13.84 21.76 3.63
CA GLY A 227 13.47 21.71 5.04
C GLY A 227 12.17 20.95 5.34
N ALA A 228 11.56 20.30 4.33
CA ALA A 228 10.32 19.56 4.53
C ALA A 228 10.50 18.37 5.48
N THR A 229 9.44 18.02 6.21
CA THR A 229 9.38 16.74 6.92
C THR A 229 9.23 15.61 5.90
N ILE A 230 9.97 14.51 6.06
CA ILE A 230 9.95 13.39 5.11
C ILE A 230 9.55 12.07 5.80
N LYS A 231 8.86 11.21 5.06
CA LYS A 231 8.54 9.84 5.48
C LYS A 231 8.57 8.89 4.29
N ASN A 232 9.20 7.73 4.47
CA ASN A 232 9.15 6.65 3.48
C ASN A 232 8.10 5.59 3.85
N GLY A 233 7.90 4.62 2.96
CA GLY A 233 6.82 3.64 3.07
C GLY A 233 7.09 2.46 4.00
N LEU A 234 8.25 2.38 4.66
CA LEU A 234 8.64 1.19 5.42
C LEU A 234 7.67 0.92 6.58
N GLU A 235 7.41 1.92 7.41
CA GLU A 235 6.49 1.78 8.55
C GLU A 235 5.06 1.45 8.08
N MET A 236 4.60 2.07 7.00
CA MET A 236 3.31 1.71 6.39
C MET A 236 3.26 0.22 6.00
N LEU A 237 4.36 -0.30 5.43
CA LEU A 237 4.47 -1.69 4.99
C LEU A 237 4.48 -2.67 6.16
N GLU A 238 5.14 -2.33 7.26
CA GLU A 238 5.14 -3.12 8.50
C GLU A 238 3.75 -3.12 9.15
N LEU A 239 3.12 -1.94 9.28
CA LEU A 239 1.81 -1.80 9.90
C LEU A 239 0.70 -2.53 9.11
N GLN A 240 0.73 -2.50 7.78
CA GLN A 240 -0.23 -3.26 6.98
C GLN A 240 -0.02 -4.78 7.11
N ALA A 241 1.22 -5.24 7.26
CA ALA A 241 1.54 -6.65 7.43
C ALA A 241 1.06 -7.15 8.81
N GLU A 242 1.28 -6.37 9.86
CA GLU A 242 0.75 -6.66 11.20
C GLU A 242 -0.77 -6.67 11.25
N GLU A 243 -1.43 -5.73 10.55
CA GLU A 243 -2.89 -5.75 10.46
C GLU A 243 -3.41 -6.96 9.68
N SER A 244 -2.69 -7.38 8.63
CA SER A 244 -3.01 -8.61 7.89
C SER A 244 -2.91 -9.83 8.81
N TRP A 245 -1.84 -9.92 9.61
CA TRP A 245 -1.66 -10.97 10.60
C TRP A 245 -2.80 -11.00 11.63
N ARG A 246 -3.17 -9.84 12.17
CA ARG A 246 -4.28 -9.70 13.13
C ARG A 246 -5.60 -10.20 12.54
N ILE A 247 -5.87 -9.87 11.26
CA ILE A 247 -7.06 -10.35 10.55
C ILE A 247 -7.04 -11.88 10.43
N TRP A 248 -5.94 -12.47 10.02
CA TRP A 248 -5.85 -13.91 9.84
C TRP A 248 -5.95 -14.70 11.16
N ASN A 249 -5.44 -14.14 12.26
CA ASN A 249 -5.49 -14.73 13.59
C ASN A 249 -6.76 -14.41 14.41
N SER A 250 -7.77 -13.80 13.79
CA SER A 250 -9.07 -13.55 14.45
C SER A 250 -10.06 -14.70 14.35
#